data_AF-J0JB83-F1
#
_entry.id   AF-J0JB83-F1
#
_cell.length_a   1.000
_cell.length_b   1.000
_cell.length_c   1.000
_cell.angle_alpha   90.00
_cell.angle_beta   90.00
_cell.angle_gamma   90.00
#
_symmetry.space_group_name_H-M   'P 1'
#
loop_
_entity.id
_entity.type
_entity.pdbx_description
1 polymer ?
#
loop_
_entity_poly.entity_id
_entity_poly.type
_entity_poly.pdbx_seq_one_letter_code
_entity_poly.pdbx_strand_id
1 'polypeptide(L)'
;MSQPCIFNPKTNQLVRLDCIKNQFQKDPLLFSADLGADLAADTQLQEILLERFEQCIITDHHKSFEVDLIDGNKIACINLNDEKDANYYSGAFTSALAFSQIFQTQTTPLEEELIAITLLSDRIDLDHGDNLDMVLNLAQAKHERIKCFFKDKDLSLAQDDLDEISNLYGFNCINYINALSRLSGAREFKGCYDSYLHYLVLKHFNPLNDPRLSVFNVKEFKRYNDIKKKMVKESEENAQIFPCNKILVAILDESCSIKVGVSGLVANNFLKKYPFNHSLCIYRDNKDGYSGSARGDGTFLSQIKTIPLIQAGGHEEAFGLSFAKEDFKKVIKSLQAL
;
A
#
# COMPACT_ATOMS: atom_id res chain seq x y z
N MET A 1 -14.93 -11.43 -13.59
CA MET A 1 -14.25 -10.41 -12.76
C MET A 1 -15.30 -9.85 -11.82
N SER A 2 -15.02 -9.74 -10.52
CA SER A 2 -15.88 -8.98 -9.61
C SER A 2 -15.95 -7.54 -10.11
N GLN A 3 -17.16 -7.00 -10.29
CA GLN A 3 -17.30 -5.59 -10.68
C GLN A 3 -16.65 -4.68 -9.62
N PRO A 4 -16.08 -3.52 -10.01
CA PRO A 4 -15.50 -2.57 -9.07
C PRO A 4 -16.51 -2.12 -8.02
N CYS A 5 -16.06 -1.97 -6.77
CA CYS A 5 -16.90 -1.59 -5.63
C CYS A 5 -16.25 -0.47 -4.81
N ILE A 6 -17.08 0.39 -4.23
CA ILE A 6 -16.70 1.40 -3.24
C ILE A 6 -17.33 1.07 -1.89
N PHE A 7 -16.64 1.40 -0.80
CA PHE A 7 -17.17 1.25 0.55
C PHE A 7 -18.14 2.38 0.89
N ASN A 8 -19.36 2.03 1.30
CA ASN A 8 -20.34 2.98 1.82
C ASN A 8 -20.24 3.03 3.36
N PRO A 9 -19.72 4.12 3.95
CA PRO A 9 -19.55 4.21 5.41
C PRO A 9 -20.88 4.26 6.16
N LYS A 10 -21.99 4.71 5.54
CA LYS A 10 -23.30 4.76 6.21
C LYS A 10 -23.89 3.37 6.42
N THR A 11 -23.64 2.44 5.50
CA THR A 11 -24.19 1.08 5.55
C THR A 11 -23.16 0.02 5.91
N ASN A 12 -21.86 0.36 5.94
CA ASN A 12 -20.74 -0.58 6.05
C ASN A 12 -20.75 -1.69 4.99
N GLN A 13 -21.22 -1.36 3.79
CA GLN A 13 -21.34 -2.30 2.69
C GLN A 13 -20.56 -1.82 1.47
N LEU A 14 -20.20 -2.78 0.64
CA LEU A 14 -19.70 -2.50 -0.69
C LEU A 14 -20.84 -2.20 -1.64
N VAL A 15 -20.69 -1.10 -2.36
CA VAL A 15 -21.60 -0.68 -3.40
C VAL A 15 -20.84 -0.79 -4.72
N ARG A 16 -21.43 -1.49 -5.68
CA ARG A 16 -20.85 -1.59 -7.03
C ARG A 16 -20.83 -0.20 -7.68
N LEU A 17 -19.74 0.12 -8.37
CA LEU A 17 -19.59 1.43 -9.03
C LEU A 17 -20.70 1.70 -10.05
N ASP A 18 -21.19 0.66 -10.75
CA ASP A 18 -22.28 0.76 -11.73
C ASP A 18 -23.63 1.17 -11.14
N CYS A 19 -23.81 1.05 -9.82
CA CYS A 19 -25.03 1.39 -9.12
C CYS A 19 -25.02 2.80 -8.51
N ILE A 20 -23.87 3.50 -8.52
CA ILE A 20 -23.70 4.79 -7.83
C ILE A 20 -24.70 5.84 -8.32
N LYS A 21 -24.76 6.10 -9.64
CA LYS A 21 -25.67 7.12 -10.21
C LYS A 21 -27.15 6.85 -9.93
N ASN A 22 -27.53 5.59 -9.76
CA ASN A 22 -28.91 5.20 -9.46
C ASN A 22 -29.24 5.21 -7.95
N GLN A 23 -28.23 5.27 -7.08
CA GLN A 23 -28.40 5.25 -5.62
C GLN A 23 -28.35 6.64 -4.97
N PHE A 24 -27.69 7.61 -5.59
CA PHE A 24 -27.57 8.96 -5.04
C PHE A 24 -28.47 9.95 -5.78
N GLN A 25 -29.15 10.82 -5.04
CA GLN A 25 -30.08 11.83 -5.58
C GLN A 25 -29.37 13.03 -6.26
N LYS A 26 -28.04 13.11 -6.15
CA LYS A 26 -27.20 14.18 -6.69
C LYS A 26 -26.08 13.56 -7.50
N ASP A 27 -25.52 14.35 -8.40
CA ASP A 27 -24.32 14.01 -9.14
C ASP A 27 -23.15 13.73 -8.16
N PRO A 28 -22.55 12.54 -8.21
CA PRO A 28 -21.56 12.11 -7.22
C PRO A 28 -20.18 12.66 -7.58
N LEU A 29 -19.45 13.14 -6.57
CA LEU A 29 -18.03 13.48 -6.65
C LEU A 29 -17.19 12.34 -6.07
N LEU A 30 -16.10 11.99 -6.75
CA LEU A 30 -15.10 11.06 -6.23
C LEU A 30 -13.99 11.86 -5.54
N PHE A 31 -13.67 11.49 -4.30
CA PHE A 31 -12.44 11.90 -3.64
C PHE A 31 -11.64 10.63 -3.32
N SER A 32 -10.50 10.44 -3.99
CA SER A 32 -9.64 9.29 -3.75
C SER A 32 -8.40 9.70 -2.96
N ALA A 33 -8.01 8.84 -2.01
CA ALA A 33 -6.80 9.00 -1.23
C ALA A 33 -5.77 7.94 -1.64
N ASP A 34 -4.53 8.38 -1.88
CA ASP A 34 -3.38 7.50 -2.12
C ASP A 34 -3.55 6.59 -3.36
N LEU A 35 -4.04 7.18 -4.47
CA LEU A 35 -4.42 6.44 -5.68
C LEU A 35 -3.95 7.10 -6.99
N GLY A 36 -3.39 8.31 -6.93
CA GLY A 36 -3.15 9.12 -8.13
C GLY A 36 -2.26 8.45 -9.17
N ALA A 37 -1.27 7.67 -8.74
CA ALA A 37 -0.28 7.04 -9.58
C ALA A 37 -0.85 6.02 -10.53
N ASP A 38 -1.57 5.09 -9.97
CA ASP A 38 -2.20 4.01 -10.72
C ASP A 38 -3.31 4.55 -11.63
N LEU A 39 -3.99 5.62 -11.21
CA LEU A 39 -5.13 6.16 -11.94
C LEU A 39 -4.73 7.03 -13.13
N ALA A 40 -3.77 7.93 -12.95
CA ALA A 40 -3.34 8.76 -14.06
C ALA A 40 -2.56 7.97 -15.13
N ALA A 41 -1.96 6.82 -14.76
CA ALA A 41 -1.36 5.89 -15.71
C ALA A 41 -2.39 5.00 -16.45
N ASP A 42 -3.67 4.96 -16.03
CA ASP A 42 -4.69 4.07 -16.59
C ASP A 42 -5.86 4.88 -17.20
N THR A 43 -5.77 5.14 -18.51
CA THR A 43 -6.82 5.80 -19.30
C THR A 43 -8.17 5.07 -19.19
N GLN A 44 -8.18 3.74 -19.14
CA GLN A 44 -9.43 2.98 -19.03
C GLN A 44 -10.09 3.20 -17.66
N LEU A 45 -9.30 3.25 -16.60
CA LEU A 45 -9.80 3.59 -15.28
C LEU A 45 -10.35 5.03 -15.23
N GLN A 46 -9.65 6.00 -15.83
CA GLN A 46 -10.14 7.38 -15.93
C GLN A 46 -11.50 7.46 -16.64
N GLU A 47 -11.69 6.76 -17.77
CA GLU A 47 -12.96 6.69 -18.49
C GLU A 47 -14.09 6.12 -17.61
N ILE A 48 -13.82 4.99 -16.93
CA ILE A 48 -14.79 4.36 -16.02
C ILE A 48 -15.21 5.32 -14.91
N LEU A 49 -14.30 6.11 -14.38
CA LEU A 49 -14.61 7.07 -13.32
C LEU A 49 -15.41 8.26 -13.84
N LEU A 50 -15.03 8.84 -14.98
CA LEU A 50 -15.76 9.96 -15.59
C LEU A 50 -17.15 9.58 -16.11
N GLU A 51 -17.39 8.30 -16.40
CA GLU A 51 -18.75 7.79 -16.67
C GLU A 51 -19.64 7.76 -15.43
N ARG A 52 -19.06 7.73 -14.22
CA ARG A 52 -19.77 7.44 -12.96
C ARG A 52 -19.81 8.63 -12.01
N PHE A 53 -18.82 9.50 -12.07
CA PHE A 53 -18.67 10.68 -11.24
C PHE A 53 -18.63 11.95 -12.09
N GLU A 54 -19.19 13.04 -11.56
CA GLU A 54 -19.17 14.34 -12.24
C GLU A 54 -17.77 14.95 -12.22
N GLN A 55 -17.10 14.82 -11.07
CA GLN A 55 -15.74 15.29 -10.83
C GLN A 55 -14.99 14.25 -9.99
N CYS A 56 -13.69 14.17 -10.24
CA CYS A 56 -12.75 13.30 -9.53
C CYS A 56 -11.62 14.17 -8.96
N ILE A 57 -11.51 14.19 -7.64
CA ILE A 57 -10.39 14.78 -6.91
C ILE A 57 -9.54 13.63 -6.40
N ILE A 58 -8.27 13.66 -6.75
CA ILE A 58 -7.37 12.53 -6.62
C ILE A 58 -6.13 13.01 -5.91
N THR A 59 -5.89 12.47 -4.72
CA THR A 59 -4.70 12.78 -3.95
C THR A 59 -3.72 11.61 -3.98
N ASP A 60 -2.43 11.94 -4.04
CA ASP A 60 -1.33 10.99 -3.97
C ASP A 60 -0.09 11.67 -3.38
N HIS A 61 0.93 10.86 -3.11
CA HIS A 61 2.18 11.29 -2.52
C HIS A 61 3.41 10.66 -3.21
N HIS A 62 3.23 9.66 -4.06
CA HIS A 62 4.31 9.09 -4.88
C HIS A 62 4.84 10.15 -5.87
N LYS A 63 6.15 10.27 -6.06
CA LYS A 63 6.74 11.28 -6.98
C LYS A 63 6.08 11.22 -8.36
N SER A 64 5.63 12.37 -8.85
CA SER A 64 4.93 12.56 -10.12
C SER A 64 5.55 11.80 -11.29
N PHE A 65 4.68 11.18 -12.07
CA PHE A 65 4.88 10.73 -13.46
C PHE A 65 4.05 11.68 -14.34
N GLU A 66 4.37 11.80 -15.63
CA GLU A 66 3.55 12.62 -16.55
C GLU A 66 2.09 12.14 -16.51
N VAL A 67 1.19 13.06 -16.16
CA VAL A 67 -0.23 12.78 -15.92
C VAL A 67 -1.00 13.04 -17.21
N ASP A 68 -1.22 12.01 -18.01
CA ASP A 68 -2.07 12.08 -19.21
C ASP A 68 -3.55 12.02 -18.82
N LEU A 69 -4.07 13.17 -18.34
CA LEU A 69 -5.49 13.30 -18.00
C LEU A 69 -6.37 13.38 -19.25
N ILE A 70 -7.40 12.53 -19.29
CA ILE A 70 -8.38 12.57 -20.39
C ILE A 70 -9.24 13.84 -20.34
N ASP A 71 -9.51 14.37 -19.14
CA ASP A 71 -10.26 15.61 -18.94
C ASP A 71 -9.79 16.37 -17.69
N GLY A 72 -8.87 17.33 -17.90
CA GLY A 72 -8.35 18.18 -16.83
C GLY A 72 -9.36 19.16 -16.21
N ASN A 73 -10.57 19.29 -16.77
CA ASN A 73 -11.65 20.06 -16.14
C ASN A 73 -12.48 19.22 -15.17
N LYS A 74 -12.40 17.89 -15.27
CA LYS A 74 -13.15 16.96 -14.42
C LYS A 74 -12.28 16.16 -13.48
N ILE A 75 -11.00 16.02 -13.79
CA ILE A 75 -10.03 15.32 -12.94
C ILE A 75 -9.02 16.33 -12.41
N ALA A 76 -8.92 16.41 -11.10
CA ALA A 76 -7.87 17.14 -10.40
C ALA A 76 -6.96 16.14 -9.67
N CYS A 77 -5.68 16.10 -10.04
CA CYS A 77 -4.65 15.37 -9.32
C CYS A 77 -3.89 16.33 -8.41
N ILE A 78 -3.78 15.99 -7.12
CA ILE A 78 -3.11 16.78 -6.08
C ILE A 78 -2.03 15.91 -5.45
N ASN A 79 -0.79 16.37 -5.56
CA ASN A 79 0.35 15.75 -4.90
C ASN A 79 1.21 16.82 -4.25
N LEU A 80 1.37 16.74 -2.93
CA LEU A 80 2.11 17.74 -2.16
C LEU A 80 3.62 17.51 -2.16
N ASN A 81 4.07 16.35 -2.63
CA ASN A 81 5.47 16.03 -2.80
C ASN A 81 5.99 16.34 -4.20
N ASP A 82 5.13 16.80 -5.11
CA ASP A 82 5.58 17.28 -6.41
C ASP A 82 6.56 18.44 -6.21
N GLU A 83 7.65 18.43 -6.98
CA GLU A 83 8.76 19.39 -6.88
C GLU A 83 9.52 19.38 -5.53
N LYS A 84 9.29 18.37 -4.67
CA LYS A 84 10.04 18.19 -3.42
C LYS A 84 11.19 17.20 -3.57
N ASP A 85 12.28 17.48 -2.88
CA ASP A 85 13.47 16.64 -2.90
C ASP A 85 13.25 15.30 -2.16
N ALA A 86 12.45 15.33 -1.08
CA ALA A 86 12.08 14.15 -0.29
C ALA A 86 10.55 13.94 -0.23
N ASN A 87 10.16 12.80 0.34
CA ASN A 87 8.76 12.44 0.55
C ASN A 87 8.33 12.96 1.93
N TYR A 88 7.67 14.11 1.96
CA TYR A 88 7.32 14.84 3.18
C TYR A 88 5.89 14.58 3.66
N TYR A 89 5.01 14.14 2.76
CA TYR A 89 3.62 13.88 3.04
C TYR A 89 3.29 12.44 2.66
N SER A 90 2.53 11.71 3.48
CA SER A 90 1.94 10.44 3.08
C SER A 90 0.71 10.67 2.19
N GLY A 91 0.19 9.62 1.56
CA GLY A 91 -1.06 9.67 0.81
C GLY A 91 -2.23 10.13 1.70
N ALA A 92 -2.32 9.61 2.92
CA ALA A 92 -3.34 10.02 3.88
C ALA A 92 -3.18 11.48 4.33
N PHE A 93 -1.94 11.94 4.55
CA PHE A 93 -1.71 13.34 4.94
C PHE A 93 -2.10 14.30 3.81
N THR A 94 -1.65 14.03 2.59
CA THR A 94 -2.00 14.81 1.39
C THR A 94 -3.52 14.88 1.21
N SER A 95 -4.20 13.75 1.37
CA SER A 95 -5.66 13.65 1.30
C SER A 95 -6.35 14.50 2.36
N ALA A 96 -5.90 14.43 3.61
CA ALA A 96 -6.46 15.20 4.71
C ALA A 96 -6.31 16.71 4.48
N LEU A 97 -5.12 17.17 4.06
CA LEU A 97 -4.86 18.58 3.78
C LEU A 97 -5.69 19.10 2.60
N ALA A 98 -5.75 18.36 1.50
CA ALA A 98 -6.56 18.72 0.34
C ALA A 98 -8.05 18.80 0.72
N PHE A 99 -8.55 17.79 1.43
CA PHE A 99 -9.94 17.76 1.91
C PHE A 99 -10.24 18.96 2.81
N SER A 100 -9.37 19.22 3.79
CA SER A 100 -9.48 20.38 4.70
C SER A 100 -9.54 21.70 3.96
N GLN A 101 -8.71 21.89 2.94
CA GLN A 101 -8.68 23.13 2.17
C GLN A 101 -9.94 23.30 1.31
N ILE A 102 -10.38 22.24 0.63
CA ILE A 102 -11.55 22.26 -0.26
C ILE A 102 -12.84 22.52 0.53
N PHE A 103 -13.00 21.82 1.65
CA PHE A 103 -14.23 21.85 2.45
C PHE A 103 -14.15 22.83 3.64
N GLN A 104 -13.06 23.57 3.77
CA GLN A 104 -12.81 24.54 4.85
C GLN A 104 -12.96 23.90 6.25
N THR A 105 -12.41 22.70 6.41
CA THR A 105 -12.39 21.94 7.67
C THR A 105 -10.98 21.88 8.25
N GLN A 106 -10.86 21.54 9.53
CA GLN A 106 -9.58 21.27 10.19
C GLN A 106 -9.50 19.79 10.56
N THR A 107 -8.29 19.23 10.49
CA THR A 107 -8.01 17.91 11.06
C THR A 107 -8.20 17.95 12.57
N THR A 108 -8.80 16.90 13.10
CA THR A 108 -8.94 16.69 14.53
C THR A 108 -7.70 15.95 15.07
N PRO A 109 -7.43 16.05 16.38
CA PRO A 109 -6.33 15.29 17.00
C PRO A 109 -6.43 13.76 16.80
N LEU A 110 -7.64 13.23 16.61
CA LEU A 110 -7.85 11.80 16.34
C LEU A 110 -7.49 11.44 14.89
N GLU A 111 -7.74 12.33 13.94
CA GLU A 111 -7.34 12.16 12.54
C GLU A 111 -5.82 12.32 12.39
N GLU A 112 -5.20 13.23 13.14
CA GLU A 112 -3.74 13.38 13.23
C GLU A 112 -3.05 12.08 13.68
N GLU A 113 -3.63 11.33 14.63
CA GLU A 113 -3.10 10.02 15.01
C GLU A 113 -3.16 8.99 13.86
N LEU A 114 -4.21 9.03 13.02
CA LEU A 114 -4.29 8.17 11.84
C LEU A 114 -3.26 8.58 10.80
N ILE A 115 -3.07 9.88 10.59
CA ILE A 115 -2.03 10.43 9.70
C ILE A 115 -0.65 10.01 10.19
N ALA A 116 -0.34 10.16 11.48
CA ALA A 116 0.93 9.78 12.08
C ALA A 116 1.28 8.30 11.87
N ILE A 117 0.29 7.39 11.95
CA ILE A 117 0.49 5.98 11.61
C ILE A 117 0.93 5.80 10.15
N THR A 118 0.37 6.59 9.22
CA THR A 118 0.78 6.53 7.81
C THR A 118 2.18 7.10 7.57
N LEU A 119 2.60 8.13 8.32
CA LEU A 119 3.97 8.63 8.27
C LEU A 119 4.98 7.51 8.58
N LEU A 120 4.70 6.73 9.64
CA LEU A 120 5.50 5.55 9.99
C LEU A 120 5.40 4.42 8.97
N SER A 121 4.19 4.13 8.47
CA SER A 121 3.95 3.04 7.51
C SER A 121 4.68 3.28 6.19
N ASP A 122 4.62 4.50 5.68
CA ASP A 122 5.15 4.88 4.37
C ASP A 122 6.59 5.40 4.45
N ARG A 123 7.17 5.42 5.66
CA ARG A 123 8.54 5.89 5.94
C ARG A 123 8.78 7.31 5.44
N ILE A 124 7.84 8.19 5.77
CA ILE A 124 7.91 9.62 5.45
C ILE A 124 9.04 10.27 6.25
N ASP A 125 9.66 11.29 5.65
CA ASP A 125 10.66 12.10 6.33
C ASP A 125 10.03 12.87 7.50
N LEU A 126 10.51 12.61 8.71
CA LEU A 126 9.97 13.17 9.94
C LEU A 126 10.58 14.54 10.30
N ASP A 127 11.67 14.95 9.64
CA ASP A 127 12.33 16.24 9.91
C ASP A 127 11.58 17.43 9.28
N HIS A 128 10.49 17.16 8.56
CA HIS A 128 9.68 18.17 7.89
C HIS A 128 8.43 18.56 8.69
N GLY A 129 8.31 19.86 8.98
CA GLY A 129 7.13 20.44 9.65
C GLY A 129 6.86 19.76 10.99
N ASP A 130 5.59 19.43 11.22
CA ASP A 130 5.13 18.81 12.47
C ASP A 130 5.15 17.27 12.42
N ASN A 131 5.77 16.65 11.39
CA ASN A 131 5.74 15.19 11.19
C ASN A 131 6.29 14.43 12.41
N LEU A 132 7.45 14.84 12.93
CA LEU A 132 8.04 14.22 14.12
C LEU A 132 7.11 14.34 15.33
N ASP A 133 6.55 15.54 15.59
CA ASP A 133 5.67 15.77 16.73
C ASP A 133 4.40 14.92 16.63
N MET A 134 3.81 14.81 15.44
CA MET A 134 2.67 13.93 15.19
C MET A 134 2.98 12.46 15.53
N VAL A 135 4.17 11.99 15.15
CA VAL A 135 4.62 10.62 15.45
C VAL A 135 4.91 10.45 16.94
N LEU A 136 5.59 11.38 17.60
CA LEU A 136 5.89 11.31 19.03
C LEU A 136 4.61 11.29 19.89
N ASN A 137 3.57 12.01 19.46
CA ASN A 137 2.26 12.02 20.12
C ASN A 137 1.56 10.64 20.11
N LEU A 138 1.98 9.69 19.26
CA LEU A 138 1.45 8.32 19.27
C LEU A 138 1.78 7.53 20.55
N ALA A 139 2.78 7.96 21.34
CA ALA A 139 3.05 7.40 22.66
C ALA A 139 1.87 7.57 23.64
N GLN A 140 0.99 8.53 23.37
CA GLN A 140 -0.21 8.82 24.18
C GLN A 140 -1.50 8.73 23.34
N ALA A 141 -1.61 7.71 22.49
CA ALA A 141 -2.76 7.52 21.60
C ALA A 141 -4.10 7.71 22.32
N LYS A 142 -4.95 8.60 21.79
CA LYS A 142 -6.29 8.94 22.30
C LYS A 142 -7.38 8.21 21.52
N HIS A 143 -7.11 7.83 20.28
CA HIS A 143 -8.06 7.16 19.41
C HIS A 143 -8.37 5.74 19.92
N GLU A 144 -9.60 5.52 20.39
CA GLU A 144 -10.05 4.25 21.01
C GLU A 144 -9.80 3.02 20.13
N ARG A 145 -9.96 3.18 18.81
CA ARG A 145 -9.69 2.09 17.85
C ARG A 145 -8.22 1.79 17.64
N ILE A 146 -7.33 2.76 17.81
CA ILE A 146 -5.88 2.58 17.77
C ILE A 146 -5.44 1.90 19.07
N LYS A 147 -5.92 2.37 20.23
CA LYS A 147 -5.64 1.76 21.55
C LYS A 147 -5.92 0.25 21.58
N CYS A 148 -6.93 -0.22 20.85
CA CYS A 148 -7.26 -1.64 20.78
C CYS A 148 -6.12 -2.53 20.26
N PHE A 149 -5.18 -2.01 19.46
CA PHE A 149 -3.99 -2.73 19.02
C PHE A 149 -2.96 -2.97 20.13
N PHE A 150 -3.05 -2.21 21.22
CA PHE A 150 -2.04 -2.14 22.28
C PHE A 150 -2.61 -2.51 23.66
N LYS A 151 -3.73 -3.24 23.73
CA LYS A 151 -4.46 -3.48 24.98
C LYS A 151 -3.61 -4.01 26.14
N ASP A 152 -2.54 -4.76 25.85
CA ASP A 152 -1.65 -5.35 26.85
C ASP A 152 -0.26 -4.67 26.86
N LYS A 153 -0.16 -3.45 26.34
CA LYS A 153 1.09 -2.69 26.20
C LYS A 153 0.90 -1.29 26.77
N ASP A 154 1.91 -0.82 27.50
CA ASP A 154 1.98 0.55 27.97
C ASP A 154 2.75 1.40 26.95
N LEU A 155 2.02 2.20 26.17
CA LEU A 155 2.60 3.07 25.14
C LEU A 155 3.41 4.23 25.76
N SER A 156 3.15 4.60 27.01
CA SER A 156 3.86 5.69 27.66
C SER A 156 5.33 5.39 27.92
N LEU A 157 5.72 4.12 27.89
CA LEU A 157 7.12 3.70 27.97
C LEU A 157 7.95 4.11 26.76
N ALA A 158 7.29 4.44 25.64
CA ALA A 158 7.91 4.90 24.41
C ALA A 158 7.89 6.44 24.28
N GLN A 159 7.57 7.16 25.36
CA GLN A 159 7.51 8.63 25.35
C GLN A 159 8.86 9.20 24.89
N ASP A 160 8.80 10.08 23.89
CA ASP A 160 9.96 10.74 23.28
C ASP A 160 10.99 9.78 22.65
N ASP A 161 10.63 8.50 22.46
CA ASP A 161 11.47 7.48 21.83
C ASP A 161 10.87 7.05 20.49
N LEU A 162 11.34 7.69 19.42
CA LEU A 162 10.88 7.44 18.06
C LEU A 162 11.10 5.98 17.62
N ASP A 163 12.21 5.35 18.03
CA ASP A 163 12.53 3.97 17.64
C ASP A 163 11.57 2.99 18.31
N GLU A 164 11.28 3.19 19.60
CA GLU A 164 10.33 2.36 20.32
C GLU A 164 8.90 2.57 19.82
N ILE A 165 8.47 3.82 19.53
CA ILE A 165 7.16 4.10 18.90
C ILE A 165 7.08 3.37 17.55
N SER A 166 8.09 3.52 16.69
CA SER A 166 8.16 2.89 15.38
C SER A 166 8.06 1.37 15.47
N ASN A 167 8.77 0.76 16.43
CA ASN A 167 8.72 -0.68 16.68
C ASN A 167 7.35 -1.12 17.18
N LEU A 168 6.77 -0.41 18.17
CA LEU A 168 5.47 -0.74 18.73
C LEU A 168 4.38 -0.68 17.66
N TYR A 169 4.28 0.41 16.93
CA TYR A 169 3.29 0.57 15.87
C TYR A 169 3.55 -0.36 14.70
N GLY A 170 4.81 -0.53 14.31
CA GLY A 170 5.23 -1.48 13.29
C GLY A 170 4.76 -2.90 13.58
N PHE A 171 5.08 -3.44 14.76
CA PHE A 171 4.77 -4.84 15.10
C PHE A 171 3.32 -5.12 15.49
N ASN A 172 2.60 -4.13 16.01
CA ASN A 172 1.30 -4.34 16.65
C ASN A 172 0.12 -3.68 15.93
N CYS A 173 0.35 -2.68 15.06
CA CYS A 173 -0.70 -1.97 14.33
C CYS A 173 -0.51 -2.07 12.81
N ILE A 174 0.56 -1.46 12.29
CA ILE A 174 0.84 -1.31 10.85
C ILE A 174 0.93 -2.67 10.16
N ASN A 175 1.69 -3.61 10.71
CA ASN A 175 1.79 -4.96 10.15
C ASN A 175 0.46 -5.71 10.11
N TYR A 176 -0.44 -5.43 11.05
CA TYR A 176 -1.74 -6.10 11.09
C TYR A 176 -2.62 -5.54 9.99
N ILE A 177 -2.74 -4.21 9.88
CA ILE A 177 -3.49 -3.53 8.81
C ILE A 177 -2.96 -3.95 7.42
N ASN A 178 -1.64 -3.88 7.22
CA ASN A 178 -1.01 -4.23 5.95
C ASN A 178 -1.17 -5.72 5.59
N ALA A 179 -1.34 -6.62 6.57
CA ALA A 179 -1.62 -8.02 6.28
C ALA A 179 -2.96 -8.21 5.57
N LEU A 180 -4.00 -7.47 5.96
CA LEU A 180 -5.31 -7.59 5.32
C LEU A 180 -5.26 -7.14 3.86
N SER A 181 -4.59 -6.02 3.57
CA SER A 181 -4.38 -5.56 2.19
C SER A 181 -3.64 -6.62 1.35
N ARG A 182 -2.53 -7.16 1.86
CA ARG A 182 -1.74 -8.21 1.17
C ARG A 182 -2.53 -9.49 0.90
N LEU A 183 -3.44 -9.85 1.81
CA LEU A 183 -4.31 -11.02 1.66
C LEU A 183 -5.56 -10.72 0.82
N SER A 184 -5.98 -9.47 0.68
CA SER A 184 -7.14 -9.08 -0.12
C SER A 184 -6.94 -9.29 -1.63
N GLY A 185 -5.68 -9.37 -2.08
CA GLY A 185 -5.29 -9.77 -3.44
C GLY A 185 -5.07 -11.28 -3.65
N ALA A 186 -5.32 -12.10 -2.63
CA ALA A 186 -5.24 -13.56 -2.74
C ALA A 186 -6.29 -14.06 -3.74
N ARG A 187 -5.85 -14.64 -4.86
CA ARG A 187 -6.70 -15.58 -5.57
C ARG A 187 -6.86 -16.82 -4.70
N GLU A 188 -8.13 -17.15 -4.43
CA GLU A 188 -8.58 -18.45 -3.92
C GLU A 188 -8.04 -18.88 -2.54
N PHE A 189 -8.58 -18.28 -1.49
CA PHE A 189 -8.92 -19.10 -0.32
C PHE A 189 -10.36 -19.57 -0.49
N LYS A 190 -10.57 -20.78 -1.03
CA LYS A 190 -11.90 -21.43 -1.19
C LYS A 190 -12.92 -20.67 -2.07
N GLY A 191 -12.51 -20.17 -3.23
CA GLY A 191 -13.47 -19.71 -4.26
C GLY A 191 -14.09 -18.33 -4.08
N CYS A 192 -13.57 -17.48 -3.19
CA CYS A 192 -13.98 -16.07 -3.10
C CYS A 192 -12.75 -15.15 -3.19
N TYR A 193 -12.80 -14.15 -4.08
CA TYR A 193 -11.94 -12.97 -3.99
C TYR A 193 -12.41 -12.16 -2.78
N ASP A 194 -11.75 -12.30 -1.63
CA ASP A 194 -12.19 -11.58 -0.43
C ASP A 194 -11.55 -10.20 -0.35
N SER A 195 -11.89 -9.36 -1.34
CA SER A 195 -11.67 -7.90 -1.28
C SER A 195 -12.21 -7.31 0.04
N TYR A 196 -13.16 -8.00 0.69
CA TYR A 196 -13.64 -7.77 2.05
C TYR A 196 -12.55 -7.55 3.09
N LEU A 197 -11.40 -8.23 3.02
CA LEU A 197 -10.36 -8.09 4.04
C LEU A 197 -9.84 -6.66 4.11
N HIS A 198 -9.59 -6.02 2.97
CA HIS A 198 -9.20 -4.62 2.97
C HIS A 198 -10.32 -3.73 3.55
N TYR A 199 -11.58 -4.02 3.22
CA TYR A 199 -12.73 -3.27 3.73
C TYR A 199 -13.00 -3.46 5.23
N LEU A 200 -12.47 -4.51 5.86
CA LEU A 200 -12.49 -4.63 7.32
C LEU A 200 -11.71 -3.50 8.00
N VAL A 201 -10.65 -2.99 7.37
CA VAL A 201 -9.91 -1.82 7.87
C VAL A 201 -10.80 -0.58 7.84
N LEU A 202 -11.48 -0.34 6.71
CA LEU A 202 -12.42 0.79 6.60
C LEU A 202 -13.57 0.68 7.60
N LYS A 203 -14.14 -0.51 7.75
CA LYS A 203 -15.18 -0.77 8.76
C LYS A 203 -14.66 -0.57 10.17
N HIS A 204 -13.42 -0.97 10.45
CA HIS A 204 -12.80 -0.75 11.76
C HIS A 204 -12.72 0.73 12.04
N PHE A 205 -12.13 1.55 11.15
CA PHE A 205 -11.92 2.98 11.39
C PHE A 205 -13.15 3.87 11.13
N ASN A 206 -14.25 3.34 10.60
CA ASN A 206 -15.48 4.10 10.38
C ASN A 206 -16.02 4.72 11.69
N PRO A 207 -16.13 6.06 11.80
CA PRO A 207 -16.58 6.72 13.03
C PRO A 207 -18.04 6.41 13.39
N LEU A 208 -18.86 5.96 12.45
CA LEU A 208 -20.27 5.59 12.69
C LEU A 208 -20.44 4.25 13.41
N ASN A 209 -19.38 3.42 13.47
CA ASN A 209 -19.45 2.11 14.08
C ASN A 209 -19.27 2.14 15.60
N ASP A 210 -19.87 1.17 16.29
CA ASP A 210 -19.65 0.98 17.71
C ASP A 210 -18.15 0.72 18.00
N PRO A 211 -17.48 1.58 18.79
CA PRO A 211 -16.06 1.42 19.09
C PRO A 211 -15.76 0.12 19.84
N ARG A 212 -16.74 -0.49 20.53
CA ARG A 212 -16.57 -1.76 21.27
C ARG A 212 -16.28 -2.95 20.34
N LEU A 213 -16.65 -2.85 19.06
CA LEU A 213 -16.34 -3.88 18.06
C LEU A 213 -14.83 -3.95 17.73
N SER A 214 -14.08 -2.90 18.04
CA SER A 214 -12.65 -2.79 17.73
C SER A 214 -11.82 -3.90 18.35
N VAL A 215 -12.17 -4.36 19.56
CA VAL A 215 -11.45 -5.46 20.24
C VAL A 215 -11.59 -6.78 19.46
N PHE A 216 -12.76 -7.03 18.87
CA PHE A 216 -12.99 -8.22 18.05
C PHE A 216 -12.30 -8.09 16.69
N ASN A 217 -12.36 -6.91 16.07
CA ASN A 217 -11.71 -6.65 14.79
C ASN A 217 -10.18 -6.81 14.89
N VAL A 218 -9.54 -6.25 15.92
CA VAL A 218 -8.08 -6.36 16.11
C VAL A 218 -7.64 -7.80 16.30
N LYS A 219 -8.44 -8.64 16.98
CA LYS A 219 -8.16 -10.09 17.08
C LYS A 219 -8.14 -10.76 15.72
N GLU A 220 -9.10 -10.44 14.85
CA GLU A 220 -9.11 -10.94 13.48
C GLU A 220 -7.92 -10.40 12.67
N PHE A 221 -7.54 -9.13 12.86
CA PHE A 221 -6.40 -8.56 12.13
C PHE A 221 -5.10 -9.27 12.51
N LYS A 222 -4.91 -9.57 13.79
CA LYS A 222 -3.79 -10.39 14.29
C LYS A 222 -3.80 -11.78 13.65
N ARG A 223 -4.97 -12.44 13.61
CA ARG A 223 -5.12 -13.76 12.95
C ARG A 223 -4.69 -13.72 11.49
N TYR A 224 -5.10 -12.71 10.73
CA TYR A 224 -4.70 -12.54 9.32
C TYR A 224 -3.21 -12.23 9.17
N ASN A 225 -2.61 -11.47 10.08
CA ASN A 225 -1.16 -11.29 10.10
C ASN A 225 -0.41 -12.60 10.34
N ASP A 226 -0.90 -13.47 11.22
CA ASP A 226 -0.29 -14.78 11.47
C ASP A 226 -0.42 -15.71 10.25
N ILE A 227 -1.58 -15.71 9.58
CA ILE A 227 -1.78 -16.41 8.30
C ILE A 227 -0.78 -15.89 7.25
N LYS A 228 -0.67 -14.58 7.09
CA LYS A 228 0.28 -13.95 6.15
C LYS A 228 1.72 -14.36 6.47
N LYS A 229 2.13 -14.37 7.75
CA LYS A 229 3.48 -14.80 8.15
C LYS A 229 3.76 -16.25 7.74
N LYS A 230 2.79 -17.15 7.96
CA LYS A 230 2.91 -18.55 7.54
C LYS A 230 3.08 -18.66 6.03
N MET A 231 2.27 -17.95 5.25
CA MET A 231 2.34 -17.98 3.78
C MET A 231 3.65 -17.37 3.24
N VAL A 232 4.18 -16.32 3.88
CA VAL A 232 5.52 -15.79 3.54
C VAL A 232 6.59 -16.85 3.77
N LYS A 233 6.57 -17.53 4.92
CA LYS A 233 7.53 -18.59 5.25
C LYS A 233 7.45 -19.77 4.27
N GLU A 234 6.25 -20.24 3.96
CA GLU A 234 6.04 -21.30 2.96
C GLU A 234 6.54 -20.87 1.57
N SER A 235 6.35 -19.60 1.21
CA SER A 235 6.86 -19.05 -0.06
C SER A 235 8.38 -18.99 -0.08
N GLU A 236 9.03 -18.64 1.04
CA GLU A 236 10.50 -18.66 1.17
C GLU A 236 11.06 -20.09 1.06
N GLU A 237 10.42 -21.07 1.68
CA GLU A 237 10.86 -22.47 1.68
C GLU A 237 10.73 -23.12 0.29
N ASN A 238 9.72 -22.73 -0.48
CA ASN A 238 9.44 -23.30 -1.80
C ASN A 238 10.05 -22.50 -2.97
N ALA A 239 10.58 -21.29 -2.72
CA ALA A 239 11.14 -20.47 -3.78
C ALA A 239 12.40 -21.09 -4.40
N GLN A 240 12.49 -21.05 -5.72
CA GLN A 240 13.73 -21.37 -6.42
C GLN A 240 14.65 -20.16 -6.36
N ILE A 241 15.80 -20.30 -5.71
CA ILE A 241 16.77 -19.20 -5.55
C ILE A 241 18.03 -19.47 -6.37
N PHE A 242 18.56 -18.43 -7.00
CA PHE A 242 19.84 -18.48 -7.70
C PHE A 242 20.50 -17.09 -7.76
N PRO A 243 21.84 -17.02 -7.78
CA PRO A 243 22.55 -15.75 -7.88
C PRO A 243 22.60 -15.24 -9.33
N CYS A 244 22.47 -13.93 -9.49
CA CYS A 244 22.79 -13.16 -10.70
C CYS A 244 23.77 -12.05 -10.31
N ASN A 245 25.07 -12.32 -10.38
CA ASN A 245 26.14 -11.45 -9.86
C ASN A 245 25.87 -11.01 -8.40
N LYS A 246 25.58 -9.73 -8.16
CA LYS A 246 25.30 -9.15 -6.83
C LYS A 246 23.82 -9.23 -6.41
N ILE A 247 22.98 -9.79 -7.28
CA ILE A 247 21.52 -9.88 -7.09
C ILE A 247 21.15 -11.32 -6.77
N LEU A 248 20.48 -11.54 -5.64
CA LEU A 248 19.80 -12.81 -5.37
C LEU A 248 18.45 -12.81 -6.10
N VAL A 249 18.23 -13.75 -7.01
CA VAL A 249 16.95 -13.92 -7.70
C VAL A 249 16.21 -15.09 -7.09
N ALA A 250 14.95 -14.86 -6.74
CA ALA A 250 14.00 -15.84 -6.23
C ALA A 250 12.79 -15.92 -7.16
N ILE A 251 12.41 -17.13 -7.55
CA ILE A 251 11.18 -17.40 -8.28
C ILE A 251 10.21 -18.08 -7.31
N LEU A 252 9.09 -17.42 -7.02
CA LEU A 252 8.03 -18.00 -6.21
C LEU A 252 7.38 -19.17 -6.96
N ASP A 253 7.12 -20.25 -6.23
CA ASP A 253 6.43 -21.41 -6.75
C ASP A 253 5.00 -21.08 -7.22
N GLU A 254 4.51 -21.83 -8.19
CA GLU A 254 3.16 -21.64 -8.74
C GLU A 254 2.07 -21.87 -7.70
N SER A 255 2.32 -22.72 -6.68
CA SER A 255 1.40 -22.97 -5.57
C SER A 255 1.24 -21.79 -4.61
N CYS A 256 2.09 -20.76 -4.70
CA CYS A 256 1.94 -19.56 -3.89
C CYS A 256 0.66 -18.80 -4.30
N SER A 257 -0.33 -18.76 -3.41
CA SER A 257 -1.64 -18.15 -3.69
C SER A 257 -1.68 -16.63 -3.57
N ILE A 258 -0.66 -16.01 -2.94
CA ILE A 258 -0.59 -14.55 -2.70
C ILE A 258 0.70 -13.93 -3.23
N LYS A 259 1.21 -14.43 -4.36
CA LYS A 259 2.46 -13.99 -5.00
C LYS A 259 2.69 -12.47 -4.95
N VAL A 260 1.70 -11.68 -5.40
CA VAL A 260 1.74 -10.21 -5.38
C VAL A 260 1.95 -9.68 -3.96
N GLY A 261 1.11 -10.13 -3.01
CA GLY A 261 1.11 -9.65 -1.62
C GLY A 261 2.35 -10.02 -0.80
N VAL A 262 3.11 -11.06 -1.20
CA VAL A 262 4.29 -11.54 -0.44
C VAL A 262 5.63 -11.33 -1.12
N SER A 263 5.69 -11.15 -2.45
CA SER A 263 6.96 -11.05 -3.19
C SER A 263 7.93 -10.03 -2.59
N GLY A 264 7.47 -8.82 -2.24
CA GLY A 264 8.31 -7.81 -1.60
C GLY A 264 8.77 -8.15 -0.17
N LEU A 265 7.99 -8.95 0.57
CA LEU A 265 8.38 -9.43 1.89
C LEU A 265 9.44 -10.52 1.79
N VAL A 266 9.26 -11.46 0.85
CA VAL A 266 10.23 -12.52 0.56
C VAL A 266 11.55 -11.91 0.08
N ALA A 267 11.50 -10.94 -0.85
CA ALA A 267 12.68 -10.22 -1.31
C ALA A 267 13.46 -9.59 -0.14
N ASN A 268 12.75 -8.88 0.75
CA ASN A 268 13.35 -8.25 1.93
C ASN A 268 13.94 -9.27 2.93
N ASN A 269 13.25 -10.38 3.18
CA ASN A 269 13.74 -11.41 4.09
C ASN A 269 14.97 -12.12 3.53
N PHE A 270 15.00 -12.36 2.22
CA PHE A 270 16.17 -12.92 1.54
C PHE A 270 17.35 -11.97 1.54
N LEU A 271 17.13 -10.67 1.35
CA LEU A 271 18.18 -9.65 1.49
C LEU A 271 18.83 -9.68 2.89
N LYS A 272 18.05 -9.92 3.94
CA LYS A 272 18.54 -10.04 5.32
C LYS A 272 19.22 -11.38 5.61
N LYS A 273 18.82 -12.45 4.93
CA LYS A 273 19.25 -13.84 5.21
C LYS A 273 20.51 -14.24 4.45
N TYR A 274 20.70 -13.70 3.25
CA TYR A 274 21.79 -14.07 2.35
C TYR A 274 22.75 -12.90 2.15
N PRO A 275 24.04 -13.15 1.87
CA PRO A 275 25.06 -12.10 1.73
C PRO A 275 25.01 -11.42 0.35
N PHE A 276 23.85 -10.83 0.01
CA PHE A 276 23.63 -10.06 -1.22
C PHE A 276 23.17 -8.66 -0.87
N ASN A 277 23.51 -7.68 -1.71
CA ASN A 277 23.07 -6.29 -1.53
C ASN A 277 21.75 -6.01 -2.24
N HIS A 278 21.34 -6.91 -3.14
CA HIS A 278 20.13 -6.80 -3.93
C HIS A 278 19.38 -8.13 -3.92
N SER A 279 18.05 -8.05 -3.85
CA SER A 279 17.18 -9.22 -3.83
C SER A 279 15.98 -8.96 -4.73
N LEU A 280 15.75 -9.87 -5.67
CA LEU A 280 14.67 -9.82 -6.64
C LEU A 280 13.78 -11.05 -6.45
N CYS A 281 12.51 -10.85 -6.14
CA CYS A 281 11.53 -11.92 -6.01
C CYS A 281 10.46 -11.80 -7.11
N ILE A 282 10.45 -12.75 -8.04
CA ILE A 282 9.56 -12.79 -9.21
C ILE A 282 8.63 -14.00 -9.18
N TYR A 283 7.53 -13.92 -9.91
CA TYR A 283 6.52 -14.96 -10.05
C TYR A 283 5.85 -14.85 -11.41
N ARG A 284 5.25 -15.94 -11.91
CA ARG A 284 4.42 -15.85 -13.12
C ARG A 284 3.12 -15.15 -12.82
N ASP A 285 2.80 -14.16 -13.63
CA ASP A 285 1.55 -13.41 -13.53
C ASP A 285 0.46 -13.98 -14.44
N ASN A 286 -0.72 -13.36 -14.40
CA ASN A 286 -1.88 -13.78 -15.16
C ASN A 286 -1.86 -13.33 -16.63
N LYS A 287 -0.89 -12.51 -17.04
CA LYS A 287 -0.73 -11.95 -18.39
C LYS A 287 0.31 -12.72 -19.21
N ASP A 288 0.62 -13.96 -18.82
CA ASP A 288 1.69 -14.79 -19.38
C ASP A 288 3.07 -14.10 -19.34
N GLY A 289 3.32 -13.32 -18.28
CA GLY A 289 4.61 -12.68 -18.00
C GLY A 289 5.16 -13.07 -16.63
N TYR A 290 6.24 -12.38 -16.25
CA TYR A 290 6.76 -12.37 -14.89
C TYR A 290 6.50 -11.01 -14.27
N SER A 291 6.05 -11.01 -13.02
CA SER A 291 5.94 -9.84 -12.17
C SER A 291 6.68 -10.09 -10.86
N GLY A 292 7.07 -9.04 -10.15
CA GLY A 292 7.86 -9.20 -8.94
C GLY A 292 8.10 -7.93 -8.15
N SER A 293 8.85 -8.09 -7.08
CA SER A 293 9.32 -7.01 -6.21
C SER A 293 10.82 -7.15 -5.99
N ALA A 294 11.49 -6.01 -5.91
CA ALA A 294 12.91 -5.91 -5.65
C ALA A 294 13.19 -5.13 -4.36
N ARG A 295 14.29 -5.47 -3.69
CA ARG A 295 14.84 -4.76 -2.52
C ARG A 295 16.34 -4.60 -2.69
N GLY A 296 16.87 -3.42 -2.37
CA GLY A 296 18.28 -3.14 -2.62
C GLY A 296 18.76 -1.81 -2.06
N ASP A 297 19.97 -1.43 -2.48
CA ASP A 297 20.56 -0.12 -2.19
C ASP A 297 20.01 0.99 -3.10
N GLY A 298 20.37 2.24 -2.79
CA GLY A 298 19.80 3.46 -3.39
C GLY A 298 20.09 3.71 -4.87
N THR A 299 20.67 2.76 -5.61
CA THR A 299 20.85 2.88 -7.08
C THR A 299 20.27 1.70 -7.85
N PHE A 300 19.60 0.78 -7.15
CA PHE A 300 19.23 -0.50 -7.73
C PHE A 300 18.12 -0.37 -8.78
N LEU A 301 17.09 0.46 -8.55
CA LEU A 301 16.04 0.69 -9.55
C LEU A 301 16.61 1.33 -10.81
N SER A 302 17.47 2.33 -10.65
CA SER A 302 18.16 2.98 -11.77
C SER A 302 18.96 1.99 -12.62
N GLN A 303 19.66 1.04 -12.00
CA GLN A 303 20.36 -0.04 -12.70
C GLN A 303 19.39 -0.98 -13.44
N ILE A 304 18.29 -1.39 -12.80
CA ILE A 304 17.28 -2.25 -13.43
C ILE A 304 16.63 -1.58 -14.63
N LYS A 305 16.35 -0.28 -14.56
CA LYS A 305 15.78 0.50 -15.68
C LYS A 305 16.69 0.56 -16.91
N THR A 306 17.98 0.24 -16.79
CA THR A 306 18.87 0.12 -17.95
C THR A 306 18.59 -1.13 -18.80
N ILE A 307 17.83 -2.11 -18.30
CA ILE A 307 17.46 -3.32 -19.03
C ILE A 307 16.14 -3.06 -19.79
N PRO A 308 16.16 -2.92 -21.13
CA PRO A 308 14.97 -2.46 -21.89
C PRO A 308 13.78 -3.43 -21.85
N LEU A 309 14.02 -4.68 -21.46
CA LEU A 309 13.01 -5.74 -21.38
C LEU A 309 12.22 -5.71 -20.06
N ILE A 310 12.66 -4.90 -19.08
CA ILE A 310 12.04 -4.82 -17.76
C ILE A 310 11.29 -3.49 -17.66
N GLN A 311 10.01 -3.57 -17.29
CA GLN A 311 9.26 -2.42 -16.79
C GLN A 311 9.41 -2.39 -15.27
N ALA A 312 9.87 -1.28 -14.70
CA ALA A 312 10.09 -1.15 -13.26
C ALA A 312 9.68 0.24 -12.75
N GLY A 313 9.06 0.26 -11.57
CA GLY A 313 8.56 1.49 -10.93
C GLY A 313 8.50 1.36 -9.41
N GLY A 314 8.67 2.49 -8.71
CA GLY A 314 8.74 2.57 -7.25
C GLY A 314 9.94 3.41 -6.78
N HIS A 315 10.43 3.13 -5.58
CA HIS A 315 11.59 3.78 -4.98
C HIS A 315 12.88 3.00 -5.26
N GLU A 316 14.04 3.66 -5.21
CA GLU A 316 15.34 3.02 -5.50
C GLU A 316 15.61 1.76 -4.65
N GLU A 317 15.25 1.82 -3.37
CA GLU A 317 15.45 0.71 -2.43
C GLU A 317 14.35 -0.36 -2.48
N ALA A 318 13.19 -0.04 -3.07
CA ALA A 318 12.02 -0.90 -3.11
C ALA A 318 11.10 -0.56 -4.29
N PHE A 319 11.03 -1.48 -5.26
CA PHE A 319 10.25 -1.28 -6.48
C PHE A 319 9.57 -2.56 -6.96
N GLY A 320 8.53 -2.40 -7.77
CA GLY A 320 7.90 -3.46 -8.52
C GLY A 320 8.51 -3.56 -9.92
N LEU A 321 8.46 -4.75 -10.51
CA LEU A 321 8.87 -4.94 -11.90
C LEU A 321 8.08 -6.02 -12.61
N SER A 322 8.07 -5.95 -13.94
CA SER A 322 7.49 -6.97 -14.82
C SER A 322 8.23 -7.08 -16.15
N PHE A 323 8.12 -8.25 -16.79
CA PHE A 323 8.66 -8.52 -18.11
C PHE A 323 7.97 -9.72 -18.78
N ALA A 324 8.05 -9.80 -20.11
CA ALA A 324 7.42 -10.88 -20.88
C ALA A 324 8.09 -12.25 -20.63
N LYS A 325 7.31 -13.32 -20.63
CA LYS A 325 7.79 -14.68 -20.33
C LYS A 325 8.83 -15.18 -21.33
N GLU A 326 8.66 -14.85 -22.61
CA GLU A 326 9.60 -15.17 -23.69
C GLU A 326 10.98 -14.52 -23.48
N ASP A 327 11.04 -13.41 -22.75
CA ASP A 327 12.26 -12.68 -22.48
C ASP A 327 13.00 -13.15 -21.24
N PHE A 328 12.46 -14.11 -20.48
CA PHE A 328 13.06 -14.60 -19.23
C PHE A 328 14.55 -14.89 -19.35
N LYS A 329 14.99 -15.65 -20.36
CA LYS A 329 16.41 -15.98 -20.55
C LYS A 329 17.28 -14.75 -20.82
N LYS A 330 16.76 -13.77 -21.58
CA LYS A 330 17.49 -12.53 -21.88
C LYS A 330 17.59 -11.65 -20.64
N VAL A 331 16.49 -11.53 -19.89
CA VAL A 331 16.44 -10.78 -18.63
C VAL A 331 17.42 -11.36 -17.61
N ILE A 332 17.43 -12.67 -17.38
CA ILE A 332 18.39 -13.30 -16.46
C ILE A 332 19.83 -13.04 -16.89
N LYS A 333 20.13 -13.12 -18.20
CA LYS A 333 21.48 -12.81 -18.72
C LYS A 333 21.86 -11.34 -18.51
N SER A 334 20.92 -10.41 -18.68
CA SER A 334 21.15 -8.98 -18.40
C SER A 334 21.38 -8.72 -16.92
N LEU A 335 20.61 -9.36 -16.03
CA LEU A 335 20.79 -9.26 -14.58
C LEU A 335 22.16 -9.80 -14.13
N GLN A 336 22.68 -10.83 -14.78
CA GLN A 336 24.03 -11.35 -14.52
C GLN A 336 25.16 -10.40 -14.96
N ALA A 337 24.86 -9.44 -15.82
CA ALA A 337 25.83 -8.47 -16.34
C ALA A 337 25.87 -7.14 -15.56
N LEU A 338 24.88 -6.89 -14.69
CA LEU A 338 24.91 -5.86 -13.66
C LEU A 338 25.81 -6.32 -12.52
#